data_AF-A0A212D214-F1
#
_entry.id   AF-A0A212D214-F1
#
_cell.length_a   1.000
_cell.length_b   1.000
_cell.length_c   1.000
_cell.angle_alpha   90.00
_cell.angle_beta   90.00
_cell.angle_gamma   90.00
#
_symmetry.space_group_name_H-M   'P 1'
#
loop_
_entity.id
_entity.type
_entity.pdbx_description
1 polymer ?
#
loop_
_entity_poly.entity_id
_entity_poly.type
_entity_poly.pdbx_seq_one_letter_code
_entity_poly.pdbx_strand_id
1 'polypeptide(L)'
;MLTWEREELKSMKRKMETDMEKSEALLKTLASCRDSLVFCCKERLQAVELMNQPLDKVLEQAGRHSWVNITRVPTPRTQGLKTPPPDPVGTYTPDMAKNEEDFREQQQQISDRVCASLAQKMRETLELKDRLNMTLGLMRGTIHRCTKFIQEMYITRGLIKGPLSKSHLETREKLDRPLVRMYQRHVGTQLPEATRLAQRHALARLSPNTAPPGAQGTDKLQRHISHVEKNLDELLAMRKNLTWSFNCKKIGHDVDYSVVRLRLRQRHPHVCFEQAQRLVNDWDPRTPPRLQSNSAAAK
;
A
#
# COMPACT_ATOMS: atom_id res chain seq x y z
N MET A 1 15.96 -46.41 -17.58
CA MET A 1 16.60 -45.33 -16.82
C MET A 1 17.29 -44.29 -17.72
N LEU A 2 17.87 -44.65 -18.87
CA LEU A 2 18.70 -43.74 -19.71
C LEU A 2 17.97 -42.73 -20.62
N THR A 3 16.65 -42.86 -20.85
CA THR A 3 15.93 -41.99 -21.79
C THR A 3 15.55 -40.64 -21.17
N TRP A 4 15.12 -40.66 -19.91
CA TRP A 4 14.70 -39.46 -19.18
C TRP A 4 15.89 -38.52 -18.90
N GLU A 5 17.02 -39.07 -18.44
CA GLU A 5 18.27 -38.30 -18.25
C GLU A 5 18.76 -37.67 -19.56
N ARG A 6 18.62 -38.39 -20.68
CA ARG A 6 18.97 -37.87 -22.01
C ARG A 6 18.05 -36.72 -22.44
N GLU A 7 16.76 -36.78 -22.10
CA GLU A 7 15.81 -35.70 -22.39
C GLU A 7 16.06 -34.47 -21.51
N GLU A 8 16.39 -34.67 -20.24
CA GLU A 8 16.73 -33.59 -19.31
C GLU A 8 18.02 -32.87 -19.73
N LEU A 9 19.07 -33.62 -20.11
CA LEU A 9 20.31 -33.05 -20.64
C LEU A 9 20.08 -32.28 -21.95
N LYS A 10 19.22 -32.78 -22.83
CA LYS A 10 18.83 -32.05 -24.05
C LYS A 10 18.07 -30.76 -23.74
N SER A 11 17.21 -30.77 -22.73
CA SER A 11 16.50 -29.57 -22.27
C SER A 11 17.48 -28.54 -21.70
N MET A 12 18.40 -28.97 -20.85
CA MET A 12 19.42 -28.11 -20.25
C MET A 12 20.35 -27.51 -21.31
N LYS A 13 20.78 -28.31 -22.29
CA LYS A 13 21.60 -27.83 -23.42
C LYS A 13 20.89 -26.71 -24.19
N ARG A 14 19.63 -26.90 -24.58
CA ARG A 14 18.84 -25.88 -25.30
C ARG A 14 18.69 -24.60 -24.49
N LYS A 15 18.48 -24.72 -23.17
CA LYS A 15 18.40 -23.56 -22.28
C LYS A 15 19.72 -22.79 -22.23
N MET A 16 20.84 -23.51 -22.11
CA MET A 16 22.17 -22.90 -22.07
C MET A 16 22.53 -22.21 -23.39
N GLU A 17 22.17 -22.80 -24.53
CA GLU A 17 22.31 -22.17 -25.85
C GLU A 17 21.51 -20.87 -25.94
N THR A 18 20.26 -20.87 -25.46
CA THR A 18 19.40 -19.67 -25.43
C THR A 18 19.98 -18.57 -24.53
N ASP A 19 20.52 -18.94 -23.37
CA ASP A 19 21.12 -17.98 -22.45
C ASP A 19 22.46 -17.44 -22.96
N MET A 20 23.20 -18.24 -23.74
CA MET A 20 24.41 -17.81 -24.44
C MET A 20 24.11 -16.83 -25.58
N GLU A 21 23.05 -17.06 -26.36
CA GLU A 21 22.60 -16.11 -27.38
C GLU A 21 22.19 -14.76 -26.78
N LYS A 22 21.50 -14.78 -25.63
CA LYS A 22 21.14 -13.56 -24.89
C LYS A 22 22.38 -12.83 -24.37
N SER A 23 23.37 -13.55 -23.83
CA SER A 23 24.58 -12.92 -23.32
C SER A 23 25.41 -12.30 -24.45
N GLU A 24 25.48 -12.94 -25.61
CA GLU A 24 26.10 -12.38 -26.80
C GLU A 24 25.40 -11.09 -27.26
N ALA A 25 24.06 -11.08 -27.28
CA ALA A 25 23.28 -9.89 -27.60
C ALA A 25 23.58 -8.73 -26.63
N LEU A 26 23.60 -9.01 -25.32
CA LEU A 26 23.97 -8.02 -24.31
C LEU A 26 25.38 -7.47 -24.51
N LEU A 27 26.36 -8.33 -24.81
CA LEU A 27 27.73 -7.90 -25.09
C LEU A 27 27.83 -7.00 -26.32
N LYS A 28 27.08 -7.30 -27.39
CA LYS A 28 27.00 -6.43 -28.58
C LYS A 28 26.40 -5.07 -28.25
N THR A 29 25.33 -5.02 -27.46
CA THR A 29 24.74 -3.74 -27.02
C THR A 29 25.68 -2.93 -26.15
N LEU A 30 26.44 -3.59 -25.27
CA LEU A 30 27.44 -2.93 -24.41
C LEU A 30 28.59 -2.36 -25.24
N ALA A 31 29.07 -3.09 -26.24
CA ALA A 31 30.09 -2.60 -27.17
C ALA A 31 29.60 -1.35 -27.92
N SER A 32 28.37 -1.37 -28.44
CA SER A 32 27.76 -0.21 -29.10
C SER A 32 27.62 1.00 -28.17
N CYS A 33 27.26 0.78 -26.91
CA CYS A 33 27.15 1.82 -25.90
C CYS A 33 28.52 2.45 -25.61
N ARG A 34 29.55 1.61 -25.44
CA ARG A 34 30.94 2.06 -25.26
C ARG A 34 31.40 2.93 -26.43
N ASP A 35 31.16 2.50 -27.66
CA ASP A 35 31.60 3.25 -28.84
C ASP A 35 30.86 4.60 -28.96
N SER A 36 29.57 4.64 -28.59
CA SER A 36 28.78 5.88 -28.51
C SER A 36 29.32 6.85 -27.45
N LEU A 37 29.71 6.33 -26.28
CA LEU A 37 30.33 7.13 -25.22
C LEU A 37 31.69 7.70 -25.66
N VAL A 38 32.52 6.90 -26.33
CA VAL A 38 33.80 7.36 -26.89
C VAL A 38 33.57 8.49 -27.90
N PHE A 39 32.55 8.40 -28.74
CA PHE A 39 32.17 9.46 -29.65
C PHE A 39 31.74 10.74 -28.90
N CYS A 40 30.84 10.63 -27.92
CA CYS A 40 30.40 11.75 -27.09
C CYS A 40 31.57 12.44 -26.36
N CYS A 41 32.53 11.67 -25.84
CA CYS A 41 33.73 12.22 -25.22
C CYS A 41 34.59 13.02 -26.21
N LYS A 42 34.72 12.54 -27.46
CA LYS A 42 35.45 13.27 -28.52
C LYS A 42 34.74 14.59 -28.87
N GLU A 43 33.42 14.59 -29.03
CA GLU A 43 32.66 15.82 -29.31
C GLU A 43 32.78 16.83 -28.17
N ARG A 44 32.68 16.38 -26.92
CA ARG A 44 32.89 17.23 -25.74
C ARG A 44 34.30 17.82 -25.72
N LEU A 45 35.32 17.03 -26.04
CA LEU A 45 36.70 17.51 -26.11
C LEU A 45 36.86 18.58 -27.21
N GLN A 46 36.29 18.34 -28.39
CA GLN A 46 36.30 19.31 -29.49
C GLN A 46 35.59 20.61 -29.13
N ALA A 47 34.45 20.55 -28.43
CA ALA A 47 33.74 21.73 -27.95
C ALA A 47 34.59 22.53 -26.94
N VAL A 48 35.29 21.83 -26.03
CA VAL A 48 36.21 22.46 -25.08
C VAL A 48 37.37 23.13 -25.80
N GLU A 49 37.97 22.48 -26.80
CA GLU A 49 39.02 23.09 -27.63
C GLU A 49 38.52 24.35 -28.34
N LEU A 50 37.33 24.31 -28.96
CA LEU A 50 36.72 25.48 -29.62
C LEU A 50 36.44 26.62 -28.66
N MET A 51 35.93 26.34 -27.45
CA MET A 51 35.69 27.36 -26.43
C MET A 51 36.99 28.00 -25.92
N ASN A 52 38.08 27.25 -25.91
CA ASN A 52 39.38 27.76 -25.49
C ASN A 52 40.11 28.56 -26.58
N GLN A 53 39.76 28.43 -27.87
CA GLN A 53 40.43 29.15 -28.96
C GLN A 53 40.41 30.69 -28.84
N PRO A 54 39.29 31.36 -28.48
CA PRO A 54 39.29 32.80 -28.27
C PRO A 54 40.17 33.22 -27.07
N LEU A 55 40.14 32.42 -25.99
CA LEU A 55 40.96 32.64 -24.80
C LEU A 55 42.45 32.51 -25.11
N ASP A 56 42.82 31.51 -25.91
CA ASP A 56 44.19 31.29 -26.39
C ASP A 56 44.68 32.46 -27.25
N LYS A 57 43.85 32.98 -28.17
CA LYS A 57 44.20 34.15 -28.99
C LYS A 57 44.45 35.40 -28.14
N VAL A 58 43.66 35.63 -27.10
CA VAL A 58 43.84 36.75 -26.17
C VAL A 58 45.13 36.57 -25.36
N LEU A 59 45.44 35.35 -24.92
CA LEU A 59 46.70 35.05 -24.26
C LEU A 59 47.91 35.30 -25.17
N GLU A 60 47.87 34.82 -26.42
CA GLU A 60 48.92 35.03 -27.41
C GLU A 60 49.15 36.52 -27.70
N GLN A 61 48.09 37.31 -27.87
CA GLN A 61 48.19 38.77 -28.03
C GLN A 61 48.82 39.46 -26.82
N ALA A 62 48.59 38.93 -25.61
CA ALA A 62 49.18 39.42 -24.38
C ALA A 62 50.62 38.90 -24.13
N GLY A 63 51.18 38.09 -25.03
CA GLY A 63 52.49 37.44 -24.86
C GLY A 63 52.50 36.41 -23.72
N ARG A 64 51.35 35.80 -23.41
CA ARG A 64 51.14 34.86 -22.30
C ARG A 64 50.66 33.50 -22.79
N HIS A 65 50.80 32.48 -21.94
CA HIS A 65 50.40 31.09 -22.26
C HIS A 65 49.53 30.43 -21.17
N SER A 66 49.16 31.16 -20.10
CA SER A 66 48.30 30.64 -19.02
C SER A 66 47.61 31.76 -18.27
N TRP A 67 46.34 31.55 -17.90
CA TRP A 67 45.53 32.46 -17.08
C TRP A 67 45.75 32.27 -15.56
N VAL A 68 46.35 31.16 -15.14
CA VAL A 68 46.30 30.70 -13.74
C VAL A 68 47.44 31.30 -12.89
N ASN A 69 48.50 31.86 -13.49
CA ASN A 69 49.60 32.44 -12.70
C ASN A 69 50.40 33.53 -13.45
N ILE A 70 50.23 34.79 -13.03
CA ILE A 70 50.78 35.99 -13.71
C ILE A 70 52.31 36.11 -13.53
N THR A 71 52.86 35.50 -12.47
CA THR A 71 54.28 35.58 -12.06
C THR A 71 55.15 34.42 -12.55
N ARG A 72 54.58 33.40 -13.20
CA ARG A 72 55.34 32.22 -13.63
C ARG A 72 55.90 32.39 -15.04
N VAL A 73 57.17 32.04 -15.23
CA VAL A 73 57.83 31.99 -16.55
C VAL A 73 57.01 31.10 -17.50
N PRO A 74 56.78 31.53 -18.75
CA PRO A 74 56.11 30.74 -19.78
C PRO A 74 56.61 29.30 -19.83
N THR A 75 55.73 28.34 -19.51
CA THR A 75 56.01 26.94 -19.81
C THR A 75 55.61 26.72 -21.27
N PRO A 76 56.50 26.23 -22.14
CA PRO A 76 56.14 25.95 -23.53
C PRO A 76 54.93 25.03 -23.56
N ARG A 77 53.98 25.33 -24.45
CA ARG A 77 52.81 24.48 -24.67
C ARG A 77 53.34 23.08 -25.05
N THR A 78 53.23 22.12 -24.14
CA THR A 78 53.56 20.73 -24.44
C THR A 78 52.57 20.28 -25.51
N GLN A 79 53.03 20.27 -26.76
CA GLN A 79 52.38 19.55 -27.85
C GLN A 79 52.15 18.14 -27.31
N GLY A 80 50.87 17.81 -27.10
CA GLY A 80 50.44 16.71 -26.24
C GLY A 80 51.38 15.54 -26.32
N LEU A 81 52.20 15.36 -25.28
CA LEU A 81 52.76 14.06 -25.00
C LEU A 81 51.54 13.17 -24.94
N LYS A 82 51.45 12.21 -25.89
CA LYS A 82 50.44 11.17 -25.88
C LYS A 82 50.29 10.76 -24.44
N THR A 83 49.16 11.11 -23.83
CA THR A 83 48.79 10.54 -22.55
C THR A 83 48.95 9.05 -22.75
N PRO A 84 49.77 8.37 -21.93
CA PRO A 84 49.89 6.94 -22.03
C PRO A 84 48.46 6.36 -22.06
N PRO A 85 48.19 5.35 -22.91
CA PRO A 85 46.87 4.78 -23.04
C PRO A 85 46.32 4.55 -21.63
N PRO A 86 45.06 4.93 -21.34
CA PRO A 86 44.49 4.79 -20.00
C PRO A 86 44.56 3.31 -19.66
N ASP A 87 45.56 2.96 -18.87
CA ASP A 87 45.68 1.64 -18.28
C ASP A 87 44.52 1.58 -17.26
N PRO A 88 43.55 0.68 -17.42
CA PRO A 88 42.44 0.55 -16.47
C PRO A 88 42.92 0.21 -15.05
N VAL A 89 44.21 -0.08 -14.89
CA VAL A 89 44.91 -0.38 -13.64
C VAL A 89 45.93 0.72 -13.36
N GLY A 90 45.48 1.96 -13.14
CA GLY A 90 46.35 2.99 -12.57
C GLY A 90 47.00 2.48 -11.26
N THR A 91 48.20 2.97 -10.93
CA THR A 91 48.90 2.61 -9.68
C THR A 91 47.95 2.83 -8.50
N TYR A 92 47.50 1.74 -7.87
CA TYR A 92 46.58 1.77 -6.74
C TYR A 92 47.27 2.52 -5.59
N THR A 93 47.03 3.82 -5.50
CA THR A 93 47.62 4.64 -4.45
C THR A 93 46.97 4.24 -3.12
N PRO A 94 47.73 4.20 -2.02
CA PRO A 94 47.19 3.84 -0.70
C PRO A 94 46.01 4.75 -0.28
N ASP A 95 45.96 5.98 -0.77
CA ASP A 95 44.82 6.90 -0.56
C ASP A 95 43.54 6.44 -1.28
N MET A 96 43.64 5.81 -2.46
CA MET A 96 42.49 5.22 -3.16
C MET A 96 41.99 3.97 -2.43
N ALA A 97 42.90 3.17 -1.86
CA ALA A 97 42.56 2.02 -1.03
C ALA A 97 41.74 2.42 0.20
N LYS A 98 42.22 3.46 0.91
CA LYS A 98 41.56 4.00 2.09
C LYS A 98 40.20 4.61 1.75
N ASN A 99 40.11 5.38 0.67
CA ASN A 99 38.84 5.91 0.20
C ASN A 99 37.85 4.79 -0.15
N GLU A 100 38.27 3.71 -0.82
CA GLU A 100 37.41 2.56 -1.11
C GLU A 100 36.88 1.89 0.17
N GLU A 101 37.72 1.73 1.19
CA GLU A 101 37.31 1.20 2.49
C GLU A 101 36.31 2.12 3.18
N ASP A 102 36.58 3.43 3.25
CA ASP A 102 35.69 4.43 3.83
C ASP A 102 34.32 4.44 3.12
N PHE A 103 34.29 4.36 1.78
CA PHE A 103 33.06 4.26 1.01
C PHE A 103 32.29 2.96 1.29
N ARG A 104 32.98 1.82 1.42
CA ARG A 104 32.35 0.54 1.77
C ARG A 104 31.76 0.56 3.18
N GLU A 105 32.48 1.13 4.14
CA GLU A 105 31.98 1.31 5.51
C GLU A 105 30.75 2.21 5.55
N GLN A 106 30.81 3.36 4.86
CA GLN A 106 29.67 4.27 4.77
C GLN A 106 28.46 3.62 4.10
N GLN A 107 28.68 2.86 3.02
CA GLN A 107 27.63 2.10 2.35
C GLN A 107 27.02 1.04 3.28
N GLN A 108 27.83 0.34 4.07
CA GLN A 108 27.37 -0.65 5.02
C GLN A 108 26.54 -0.01 6.15
N GLN A 109 26.99 1.12 6.69
CA GLN A 109 26.26 1.87 7.73
C GLN A 109 24.92 2.38 7.22
N ILE A 110 24.87 2.93 6.00
CA ILE A 110 23.62 3.38 5.36
C ILE A 110 22.69 2.18 5.18
N SER A 111 23.21 1.06 4.66
CA SER A 111 22.42 -0.17 4.48
C SER A 111 21.82 -0.65 5.80
N ASP A 112 22.61 -0.68 6.88
CA ASP A 112 22.16 -1.14 8.20
C ASP A 112 21.09 -0.23 8.79
N ARG A 113 21.27 1.08 8.66
CA ARG A 113 20.26 2.07 9.08
C ARG A 113 18.94 1.89 8.33
N VAL A 114 19.00 1.64 7.02
CA VAL A 114 17.77 1.44 6.23
C VAL A 114 17.11 0.10 6.59
N CYS A 115 17.87 -0.98 6.78
CA CYS A 115 17.32 -2.27 7.22
C CYS A 115 16.63 -2.16 8.58
N ALA A 116 17.24 -1.46 9.55
CA ALA A 116 16.65 -1.22 10.86
C ALA A 116 15.34 -0.40 10.77
N SER A 117 15.34 0.67 9.97
CA SER A 117 14.14 1.50 9.75
C SER A 117 13.01 0.71 9.07
N LEU A 118 13.34 -0.11 8.06
CA LEU A 118 12.37 -0.93 7.36
C LEU A 118 11.78 -2.01 8.29
N ALA A 119 12.60 -2.68 9.09
CA ALA A 119 12.13 -3.63 10.08
C ALA A 119 11.21 -2.98 11.13
N GLN A 120 11.54 -1.76 11.58
CA GLN A 120 10.66 -0.99 12.45
C GLN A 120 9.32 -0.68 11.77
N LYS A 121 9.32 -0.15 10.55
CA LYS A 121 8.10 0.18 9.80
C LYS A 121 7.23 -1.05 9.50
N MET A 122 7.87 -2.19 9.27
CA MET A 122 7.19 -3.47 9.06
C MET A 122 6.44 -3.93 10.32
N ARG A 123 7.02 -3.74 11.51
CA ARG A 123 6.34 -4.02 12.81
C ARG A 123 5.18 -3.06 13.07
N GLU A 124 5.38 -1.76 12.85
CA GLU A 124 4.32 -0.75 12.97
C GLU A 124 3.14 -1.08 12.02
N THR A 125 3.45 -1.52 10.80
CA THR A 125 2.44 -1.92 9.81
C THR A 125 1.71 -3.19 10.24
N LEU A 126 2.40 -4.16 10.84
CA LEU A 126 1.80 -5.38 11.37
C LEU A 126 0.84 -5.06 12.52
N GLU A 127 1.28 -4.26 13.48
CA GLU A 127 0.44 -3.84 14.60
C GLU A 127 -0.81 -3.09 14.13
N LEU A 128 -0.64 -2.17 13.17
CA LEU A 128 -1.76 -1.44 12.60
C LEU A 128 -2.73 -2.38 11.85
N LYS A 129 -2.21 -3.36 11.11
CA LYS A 129 -3.01 -4.39 10.43
C LYS A 129 -3.86 -5.17 11.43
N ASP A 130 -3.29 -5.55 12.57
CA ASP A 130 -4.00 -6.32 13.61
C ASP A 130 -5.09 -5.47 14.30
N ARG A 131 -4.80 -4.20 14.61
CA ARG A 131 -5.80 -3.24 15.12
C ARG A 131 -6.96 -3.03 14.14
N LEU A 132 -6.66 -2.92 12.85
CA LEU A 132 -7.69 -2.82 11.80
C LEU A 132 -8.54 -4.09 11.71
N ASN A 133 -7.94 -5.27 11.82
CA ASN A 133 -8.66 -6.54 11.82
C ASN A 133 -9.64 -6.65 13.00
N MET A 134 -9.18 -6.27 14.20
CA MET A 134 -10.05 -6.22 15.39
C MET A 134 -11.21 -5.24 15.20
N THR A 135 -10.93 -4.04 14.68
CA THR A 135 -11.96 -3.02 14.41
C THR A 135 -12.98 -3.52 13.39
N LEU A 136 -12.54 -4.18 12.32
CA LEU A 136 -13.43 -4.83 11.34
C LEU A 136 -14.31 -5.90 11.97
N GLY A 137 -13.79 -6.69 12.91
CA GLY A 137 -14.55 -7.68 13.68
C GLY A 137 -15.66 -7.03 14.51
N LEU A 138 -15.33 -6.00 15.28
CA LEU A 138 -16.30 -5.24 16.09
C LEU A 138 -17.38 -4.61 15.21
N MET A 139 -17.01 -3.98 14.09
CA MET A 139 -17.95 -3.36 13.17
C MET A 139 -18.92 -4.36 12.55
N ARG A 140 -18.47 -5.59 12.21
CA ARG A 140 -19.37 -6.64 11.70
C ARG A 140 -20.48 -6.95 12.70
N GLY A 141 -20.13 -7.07 13.99
CA GLY A 141 -21.09 -7.27 15.07
C GLY A 141 -22.08 -6.11 15.19
N THR A 142 -21.59 -4.87 15.17
CA THR A 142 -22.46 -3.67 15.22
C THR A 142 -23.40 -3.58 14.03
N ILE A 143 -22.90 -3.79 12.80
CA ILE A 143 -23.71 -3.80 11.58
C ILE A 143 -24.83 -4.84 11.68
N HIS A 144 -24.51 -6.05 12.15
CA HIS A 144 -25.51 -7.11 12.33
C HIS A 144 -26.60 -6.70 13.33
N ARG A 145 -26.22 -6.14 14.49
CA ARG A 145 -27.17 -5.66 15.50
C ARG A 145 -28.05 -4.53 14.96
N CYS A 146 -27.47 -3.54 14.29
CA CYS A 146 -28.20 -2.44 13.67
C CYS A 146 -29.18 -2.94 12.60
N THR A 147 -28.74 -3.89 11.76
CA THR A 147 -29.60 -4.49 10.73
C THR A 147 -30.79 -5.20 11.35
N LYS A 148 -30.55 -6.02 12.39
CA LYS A 148 -31.63 -6.69 13.14
C LYS A 148 -32.57 -5.67 13.79
N PHE A 149 -32.02 -4.63 14.42
CA PHE A 149 -32.82 -3.60 15.08
C PHE A 149 -33.74 -2.86 14.09
N ILE A 150 -33.23 -2.49 12.91
CA ILE A 150 -34.03 -1.90 11.84
C ILE A 150 -35.17 -2.82 11.42
N GLN A 151 -34.91 -4.12 11.24
CA GLN A 151 -35.93 -5.11 10.88
C GLN A 151 -37.06 -5.16 11.92
N GLU A 152 -36.73 -5.22 13.21
CA GLU A 152 -37.72 -5.22 14.31
C GLU A 152 -38.53 -3.91 14.35
N MET A 153 -37.91 -2.77 14.06
CA MET A 153 -38.60 -1.49 13.97
C MET A 153 -39.59 -1.44 12.79
N TYR A 154 -39.23 -2.04 11.66
CA TYR A 154 -40.13 -2.17 10.51
C TYR A 154 -41.33 -3.07 10.83
N ILE A 155 -41.10 -4.19 11.52
CA ILE A 155 -42.18 -5.07 12.01
C ILE A 155 -43.11 -4.29 12.94
N THR A 156 -42.55 -3.60 13.93
CA THR A 156 -43.32 -2.79 14.90
C THR A 156 -44.12 -1.68 14.20
N ARG A 157 -43.51 -1.00 13.22
CA ARG A 157 -44.21 0.01 12.41
C ARG A 157 -45.39 -0.61 11.64
N GLY A 158 -45.22 -1.82 11.10
CA GLY A 158 -46.29 -2.57 10.45
C GLY A 158 -47.45 -2.89 11.41
N LEU A 159 -47.13 -3.36 12.62
CA LEU A 159 -48.12 -3.66 13.65
C LEU A 159 -48.89 -2.40 14.09
N ILE A 160 -48.21 -1.27 14.30
CA ILE A 160 -48.86 -0.01 14.70
C ILE A 160 -49.79 0.53 13.60
N LYS A 161 -49.44 0.36 12.31
CA LYS A 161 -50.31 0.76 11.20
C LYS A 161 -51.57 -0.11 11.10
N GLY A 162 -51.55 -1.30 11.71
CA GLY A 162 -52.65 -2.25 11.65
C GLY A 162 -52.80 -2.91 10.27
N PRO A 163 -53.80 -3.80 10.11
CA PRO A 163 -54.03 -4.50 8.86
C PRO A 163 -54.38 -3.54 7.72
N LEU A 164 -53.66 -3.68 6.60
CA LEU A 164 -53.87 -2.87 5.39
C LEU A 164 -55.24 -3.08 4.73
N SER A 165 -55.93 -4.19 5.03
CA SER A 165 -57.24 -4.52 4.47
C SER A 165 -58.16 -5.18 5.51
N LYS A 166 -59.47 -4.99 5.34
CA LYS A 166 -60.51 -5.56 6.22
C LYS A 166 -60.58 -7.09 6.16
N SER A 167 -60.04 -7.71 5.11
CA SER A 167 -59.93 -9.17 4.97
C SER A 167 -58.78 -9.76 5.80
N HIS A 168 -57.82 -8.95 6.26
CA HIS A 168 -56.73 -9.39 7.13
C HIS A 168 -57.11 -9.42 8.62
N LEU A 169 -58.28 -8.89 8.98
CA LEU A 169 -58.87 -9.12 10.29
C LEU A 169 -59.44 -10.53 10.28
N GLU A 170 -58.75 -11.47 10.92
CA GLU A 170 -59.31 -12.81 11.15
C GLU A 170 -60.72 -12.67 11.72
N THR A 171 -61.61 -13.54 11.26
CA THR A 171 -63.08 -13.46 11.34
C THR A 171 -63.69 -13.17 12.73
N ARG A 172 -62.89 -13.13 13.81
CA ARG A 172 -63.30 -12.94 15.20
C ARG A 172 -63.34 -11.48 15.70
N GLU A 173 -62.58 -10.54 15.13
CA GLU A 173 -62.48 -9.16 15.68
C GLU A 173 -63.18 -8.07 14.85
N LYS A 174 -64.36 -8.35 14.31
CA LYS A 174 -65.15 -7.30 13.64
C LYS A 174 -65.94 -6.51 14.70
N LEU A 175 -65.33 -5.45 15.24
CA LEU A 175 -65.97 -4.49 16.16
C LEU A 175 -67.22 -3.79 15.58
N ASP A 176 -67.41 -3.89 14.26
CA ASP A 176 -68.59 -3.38 13.56
C ASP A 176 -69.82 -4.31 13.59
N ARG A 177 -69.71 -5.54 14.11
CA ARG A 177 -70.85 -6.46 14.16
C ARG A 177 -71.97 -5.85 15.02
N PRO A 178 -73.25 -5.94 14.59
CA PRO A 178 -74.39 -5.39 15.35
C PRO A 178 -74.42 -5.87 16.81
N LEU A 179 -74.02 -7.12 17.03
CA LEU A 179 -73.93 -7.75 18.34
C LEU A 179 -72.90 -7.08 19.27
N VAL A 180 -71.70 -6.77 18.77
CA VAL A 180 -70.63 -6.09 19.54
C VAL A 180 -71.04 -4.66 19.89
N ARG A 181 -71.73 -3.96 18.98
CA ARG A 181 -72.31 -2.64 19.23
C ARG A 181 -73.42 -2.66 20.29
N MET A 182 -74.16 -3.76 20.40
CA MET A 182 -75.16 -3.93 21.44
C MET A 182 -74.51 -4.12 22.82
N TYR A 183 -73.46 -4.96 22.89
CA TYR A 183 -72.70 -5.19 24.12
C TYR A 183 -71.90 -3.98 24.60
N GLN A 184 -71.45 -3.10 23.71
CA GLN A 184 -70.75 -1.85 24.10
C GLN A 184 -71.68 -0.75 24.66
N ARG A 185 -73.02 -0.93 24.64
CA ARG A 185 -73.96 0.02 25.25
C ARG A 185 -73.97 -0.04 26.77
N HIS A 186 -73.54 -1.16 27.36
CA HIS A 186 -73.54 -1.34 28.81
C HIS A 186 -72.25 -0.78 29.43
N VAL A 187 -72.38 0.00 30.50
CA VAL A 187 -71.25 0.69 31.17
C VAL A 187 -70.12 -0.24 31.65
N GLY A 188 -70.39 -1.52 31.91
CA GLY A 188 -69.40 -2.51 32.37
C GLY A 188 -68.62 -3.22 31.25
N THR A 189 -68.98 -3.01 29.99
CA THR A 189 -68.39 -3.67 28.80
C THR A 189 -67.94 -2.65 27.75
N GLN A 190 -67.92 -1.36 28.10
CA GLN A 190 -67.31 -0.32 27.28
C GLN A 190 -65.81 -0.55 27.25
N LEU A 191 -65.28 -0.95 26.09
CA LEU A 191 -63.85 -0.94 25.85
C LEU A 191 -63.45 0.48 25.47
N PRO A 192 -62.69 1.22 26.31
CA PRO A 192 -62.28 2.58 26.01
C PRO A 192 -61.54 2.68 24.66
N GLU A 193 -60.82 1.62 24.28
CA GLU A 193 -60.11 1.49 23.02
C GLU A 193 -61.06 1.44 21.80
N ALA A 194 -62.18 0.73 21.90
CA ALA A 194 -63.17 0.65 20.82
C ALA A 194 -63.90 2.00 20.61
N THR A 195 -64.20 2.72 21.69
CA THR A 195 -64.76 4.07 21.64
C THR A 195 -63.79 5.06 21.00
N ARG A 196 -62.49 4.98 21.35
CA ARG A 196 -61.43 5.81 20.74
C ARG A 196 -61.25 5.53 19.26
N LEU A 197 -61.35 4.26 18.82
CA LEU A 197 -61.32 3.89 17.41
C LEU A 197 -62.57 4.37 16.65
N ALA A 198 -63.76 4.25 17.24
CA ALA A 198 -65.01 4.74 16.65
C ALA A 198 -65.02 6.28 16.52
N GLN A 199 -64.59 7.00 17.54
CA GLN A 199 -64.41 8.46 17.49
C GLN A 199 -63.37 8.87 16.45
N ARG A 200 -62.25 8.14 16.34
CA ARG A 200 -61.23 8.39 15.31
C ARG A 200 -61.76 8.14 13.90
N HIS A 201 -62.57 7.10 13.68
CA HIS A 201 -63.24 6.87 12.40
C HIS A 201 -64.30 7.93 12.08
N ALA A 202 -65.01 8.46 13.08
CA ALA A 202 -65.96 9.56 12.89
C ALA A 202 -65.25 10.89 12.57
N LEU A 203 -64.16 11.20 13.26
CA LEU A 203 -63.33 12.40 13.02
C LEU A 203 -62.64 12.36 11.65
N ALA A 204 -62.15 11.19 11.22
CA ALA A 204 -61.54 11.01 9.89
C ALA A 204 -62.53 11.21 8.72
N ARG A 205 -63.84 11.07 8.96
CA ARG A 205 -64.88 11.37 7.96
C ARG A 205 -65.25 12.85 7.87
N LEU A 206 -64.98 13.61 8.93
CA LEU A 206 -65.34 15.03 9.04
C LEU A 206 -64.18 15.97 8.66
N SER A 207 -62.94 15.49 8.64
CA SER A 207 -61.78 16.24 8.14
C SER A 207 -60.70 15.26 7.64
N PRO A 208 -60.52 15.11 6.31
CA PRO A 208 -59.43 14.31 5.74
C PRO A 208 -58.03 14.91 6.01
N ASN A 209 -57.96 16.19 6.40
CA ASN A 209 -56.71 16.97 6.40
C ASN A 209 -56.06 17.13 7.79
N THR A 210 -56.65 16.61 8.85
CA THR A 210 -56.03 16.62 10.19
C THR A 210 -55.52 15.22 10.54
N ALA A 211 -54.20 15.06 10.49
CA ALA A 211 -53.51 13.82 10.84
C ALA A 211 -53.96 13.30 12.22
N PRO A 212 -54.39 12.04 12.36
CA PRO A 212 -54.88 11.53 13.63
C PRO A 212 -53.80 11.57 14.73
N PRO A 213 -54.15 11.64 16.03
CA PRO A 213 -53.17 11.65 17.13
C PRO A 213 -52.22 10.45 17.17
N GLY A 214 -52.57 9.31 16.54
CA GLY A 214 -51.68 8.16 16.38
C GLY A 214 -50.61 8.33 15.29
N ALA A 215 -50.70 9.37 14.44
CA ALA A 215 -49.67 9.72 13.47
C ALA A 215 -48.37 10.16 14.16
N GLN A 216 -48.44 10.83 15.32
CA GLN A 216 -47.23 11.26 16.04
C GLN A 216 -46.34 10.09 16.49
N GLY A 217 -46.92 8.96 16.92
CA GLY A 217 -46.16 7.77 17.29
C GLY A 217 -45.49 7.11 16.09
N THR A 218 -46.22 7.00 14.97
CA THR A 218 -45.68 6.45 13.72
C THR A 218 -44.64 7.34 13.08
N ASP A 219 -44.80 8.66 13.17
CA ASP A 219 -43.86 9.63 12.60
C ASP A 219 -42.55 9.67 13.38
N LYS A 220 -42.63 9.59 14.72
CA LYS A 220 -41.44 9.44 15.58
C LYS A 220 -40.69 8.15 15.25
N LEU A 221 -41.40 7.01 15.19
CA LEU A 221 -40.79 5.73 14.82
C LEU A 221 -40.16 5.78 13.42
N GLN A 222 -40.83 6.40 12.45
CA GLN A 222 -40.30 6.56 11.10
C GLN A 222 -39.02 7.39 11.06
N ARG A 223 -38.94 8.48 11.83
CA ARG A 223 -37.71 9.29 11.93
C ARG A 223 -36.57 8.48 12.55
N HIS A 224 -36.85 7.66 13.56
CA HIS A 224 -35.85 6.78 14.15
C HIS A 224 -35.36 5.74 13.14
N ILE A 225 -36.27 5.11 12.37
CA ILE A 225 -35.89 4.17 11.32
C ILE A 225 -34.94 4.85 10.32
N SER A 226 -35.34 6.00 9.79
CA SER A 226 -34.51 6.74 8.82
C SER A 226 -33.17 7.21 9.40
N HIS A 227 -33.09 7.49 10.70
CA HIS A 227 -31.82 7.83 11.33
C HIS A 227 -30.90 6.62 11.46
N VAL A 228 -31.42 5.48 11.92
CA VAL A 228 -30.62 4.26 12.07
C VAL A 228 -30.18 3.72 10.72
N GLU A 229 -31.00 3.85 9.68
CA GLU A 229 -30.62 3.54 8.28
C GLU A 229 -29.43 4.36 7.82
N LYS A 230 -29.44 5.68 8.00
CA LYS A 230 -28.30 6.54 7.68
C LYS A 230 -27.04 6.13 8.43
N ASN A 231 -27.15 5.87 9.73
CA ASN A 231 -26.01 5.42 10.54
C ASN A 231 -25.49 4.06 10.05
N LEU A 232 -26.37 3.16 9.61
CA LEU A 232 -25.98 1.86 9.06
C LEU A 232 -25.23 2.02 7.74
N ASP A 233 -25.70 2.92 6.86
CA ASP A 233 -25.02 3.24 5.60
C ASP A 233 -23.62 3.83 5.85
N GLU A 234 -23.48 4.74 6.81
CA GLU A 234 -22.19 5.29 7.23
C GLU A 234 -21.26 4.19 7.78
N LEU A 235 -21.77 3.29 8.62
CA LEU A 235 -21.01 2.14 9.13
C LEU A 235 -20.58 1.19 8.00
N LEU A 236 -21.44 0.94 7.02
CA LEU A 236 -21.11 0.13 5.85
C LEU A 236 -20.03 0.78 4.98
N ALA A 237 -20.12 2.10 4.77
CA ALA A 237 -19.10 2.86 4.06
C ALA A 237 -17.75 2.82 4.79
N MET A 238 -17.76 3.06 6.10
CA MET A 238 -16.54 2.98 6.92
C MET A 238 -15.95 1.57 6.92
N ARG A 239 -16.77 0.52 6.96
CA ARG A 239 -16.30 -0.88 6.84
C ARG A 239 -15.57 -1.11 5.51
N LYS A 240 -16.08 -0.58 4.40
CA LYS A 240 -15.41 -0.69 3.09
C LYS A 240 -14.03 -0.01 3.13
N ASN A 241 -13.95 1.20 3.68
CA ASN A 241 -12.69 1.94 3.84
C ASN A 241 -11.69 1.19 4.72
N LEU A 242 -12.13 0.64 5.85
CA LEU A 242 -11.26 -0.14 6.73
C LEU A 242 -10.82 -1.45 6.07
N THR A 243 -11.69 -2.11 5.31
CA THR A 243 -11.35 -3.33 4.57
C THR A 243 -10.28 -3.04 3.52
N TRP A 244 -10.44 -1.94 2.78
CA TRP A 244 -9.44 -1.44 1.84
C TRP A 244 -8.11 -1.15 2.55
N SER A 245 -8.13 -0.35 3.63
CA SER A 245 -6.93 -0.02 4.41
C SER A 245 -6.24 -1.27 4.96
N PHE A 246 -7.00 -2.24 5.47
CA PHE A 246 -6.46 -3.51 5.95
C PHE A 246 -5.73 -4.27 4.83
N ASN A 247 -6.34 -4.37 3.64
CA ASN A 247 -5.71 -5.01 2.48
C ASN A 247 -4.44 -4.27 2.04
N CYS A 248 -4.45 -2.94 2.01
CA CYS A 248 -3.25 -2.15 1.72
C CYS A 248 -2.14 -2.40 2.74
N LYS A 249 -2.46 -2.50 4.04
CA LYS A 249 -1.46 -2.79 5.08
C LYS A 249 -0.93 -4.21 5.01
N LYS A 250 -1.76 -5.19 4.64
CA LYS A 250 -1.33 -6.56 4.35
C LYS A 250 -0.32 -6.58 3.20
N ILE A 251 -0.67 -5.99 2.05
CA ILE A 251 0.21 -5.94 0.88
C ILE A 251 1.50 -5.19 1.20
N GLY A 252 1.41 -4.04 1.88
CA GLY A 252 2.58 -3.26 2.29
C GLY A 252 3.55 -4.07 3.16
N HIS A 253 3.02 -4.79 4.16
CA HIS A 253 3.82 -5.68 4.99
C HIS A 253 4.52 -6.79 4.19
N ASP A 254 3.81 -7.44 3.24
CA ASP A 254 4.36 -8.52 2.43
C ASP A 254 5.48 -8.02 1.48
N VAL A 255 5.32 -6.81 0.95
CA VAL A 255 6.33 -6.13 0.14
C VAL A 255 7.55 -5.77 0.99
N ASP A 256 7.35 -5.12 2.14
CA ASP A 256 8.44 -4.75 3.05
C ASP A 256 9.22 -5.98 3.51
N TYR A 257 8.53 -7.08 3.85
CA TYR A 257 9.14 -8.36 4.18
C TYR A 257 10.03 -8.88 3.05
N SER A 258 9.56 -8.80 1.81
CA SER A 258 10.32 -9.21 0.64
C SER A 258 11.54 -8.32 0.38
N VAL A 259 11.43 -7.01 0.60
CA VAL A 259 12.54 -6.07 0.47
C VAL A 259 13.60 -6.34 1.54
N VAL A 260 13.23 -6.53 2.80
CA VAL A 260 14.17 -6.89 3.88
C VAL A 260 14.90 -8.19 3.51
N ARG A 261 14.16 -9.22 3.10
CA ARG A 261 14.74 -10.51 2.69
C ARG A 261 15.75 -10.36 1.56
N LEU A 262 15.43 -9.58 0.53
CA LEU A 262 16.34 -9.36 -0.60
C LEU A 262 17.61 -8.61 -0.18
N ARG A 263 17.50 -7.62 0.70
CA ARG A 263 18.65 -6.88 1.23
C ARG A 263 19.57 -7.76 2.08
N LEU A 264 19.00 -8.62 2.93
CA LEU A 264 19.78 -9.58 3.70
C LEU A 264 20.51 -10.58 2.78
N ARG A 265 19.87 -11.02 1.69
CA ARG A 265 20.51 -11.87 0.69
C ARG A 265 21.63 -11.16 -0.07
N GLN A 266 21.47 -9.87 -0.40
CA GLN A 266 22.56 -9.08 -1.01
C GLN A 266 23.77 -8.97 -0.08
N ARG A 267 23.54 -8.90 1.24
CA ARG A 267 24.61 -8.90 2.25
C ARG A 267 25.29 -10.26 2.39
N HIS A 268 24.59 -11.35 2.08
CA HIS A 268 25.10 -12.71 2.18
C HIS A 268 24.83 -13.50 0.89
N PRO A 269 25.69 -13.35 -0.16
CA PRO A 269 25.47 -13.93 -1.48
C PRO A 269 25.30 -15.46 -1.51
N HIS A 270 25.82 -16.16 -0.50
CA HIS A 270 25.82 -17.62 -0.40
C HIS A 270 24.65 -18.21 0.42
N VAL A 271 23.69 -17.37 0.85
CA VAL A 271 22.58 -17.83 1.69
C VAL A 271 21.43 -18.34 0.82
N CYS A 272 20.97 -19.57 1.09
CA CYS A 272 19.83 -20.16 0.39
C CYS A 272 18.51 -19.48 0.82
N PHE A 273 17.43 -19.67 0.05
CA PHE A 273 16.15 -19.00 0.30
C PHE A 273 15.60 -19.24 1.71
N GLU A 274 15.63 -20.48 2.20
CA GLU A 274 15.13 -20.85 3.53
C GLU A 274 15.96 -20.23 4.66
N GLN A 275 17.28 -20.18 4.50
CA GLN A 275 18.17 -19.52 5.45
C GLN A 275 17.93 -18.01 5.47
N ALA A 276 17.69 -17.37 4.32
CA ALA A 276 17.33 -15.96 4.25
C ALA A 276 15.98 -15.69 4.95
N GLN A 277 15.04 -16.62 4.88
CA GLN A 277 13.75 -16.49 5.57
C GLN A 277 13.90 -16.55 7.09
N ARG A 278 14.73 -17.48 7.60
CA ARG A 278 15.08 -17.56 9.03
C ARG A 278 15.78 -16.30 9.50
N LEU A 279 16.74 -15.79 8.72
CA LEU A 279 17.42 -14.55 9.03
C LEU A 279 16.46 -13.36 9.18
N VAL A 280 15.39 -13.25 8.39
CA VAL A 280 14.39 -12.18 8.56
C VAL A 280 13.55 -12.37 9.82
N ASN A 281 13.18 -13.61 10.14
CA ASN A 281 12.35 -13.93 11.32
C ASN A 281 13.13 -13.78 12.64
N ASP A 282 14.42 -14.11 12.62
CA ASP A 282 15.34 -14.03 13.76
C ASP A 282 16.01 -12.65 13.87
N TRP A 283 15.79 -11.75 12.90
CA TRP A 283 16.38 -10.41 12.90
C TRP A 283 15.73 -9.54 13.97
N ASP A 284 16.42 -9.37 15.10
CA ASP A 284 16.07 -8.34 16.08
C ASP A 284 16.73 -7.00 15.70
N PRO A 285 15.96 -5.95 15.33
CA PRO A 285 16.52 -4.64 15.02
C PRO A 285 17.21 -3.95 16.19
N ARG A 286 17.13 -4.50 17.42
CA ARG A 286 17.89 -4.02 18.59
C ARG A 286 19.29 -4.63 18.70
N THR A 287 19.60 -5.66 17.92
CA THR A 287 20.92 -6.29 17.87
C THR A 287 21.40 -6.28 16.41
N PRO A 288 22.32 -5.38 16.01
CA PRO A 288 22.95 -5.51 14.70
C PRO A 288 23.66 -6.87 14.64
N PRO A 289 23.64 -7.58 13.50
CA PRO A 289 24.36 -8.83 13.38
C PRO A 289 25.84 -8.54 13.65
N ARG A 290 26.39 -9.17 14.69
CA ARG A 290 27.85 -9.24 14.84
C ARG A 290 28.38 -9.83 13.54
N LEU A 291 29.29 -9.11 12.88
CA LEU A 291 30.24 -9.77 11.99
C LEU A 291 30.85 -10.90 12.81
N GLN A 292 30.51 -12.15 12.49
CA GLN A 292 31.36 -13.25 12.89
C GLN A 292 32.65 -13.02 12.12
N SER A 293 33.61 -12.38 12.77
CA SER A 293 35.00 -12.45 12.37
C SER A 293 35.33 -13.93 12.30
N ASN A 294 35.55 -14.45 11.11
CA ASN A 294 36.16 -15.75 10.92
C ASN A 294 37.58 -15.67 11.48
N SER A 295 37.73 -15.82 12.79
CA SER A 295 39.00 -16.17 13.42
C SER A 295 39.21 -17.67 13.23
N ALA A 296 39.38 -18.09 11.99
CA ALA A 296 40.08 -19.33 11.67
C ALA A 296 41.57 -18.97 11.51
N ALA A 297 42.19 -18.58 12.61
CA ALA A 297 43.64 -18.51 12.71
C ALA A 297 44.16 -19.94 12.88
N ALA A 298 44.92 -20.37 11.88
CA ALA A 298 45.97 -21.39 11.91
C ALA A 298 46.18 -22.16 13.22
N LYS A 299 45.96 -23.46 13.16
CA LYS A 299 46.92 -24.49 13.63
C LYS A 299 46.91 -25.65 12.65
#